data_AF-A0A7Y5D534-F1
#
_entry.id   AF-A0A7Y5D534-F1
#
_cell.length_a   1.000
_cell.length_b   1.000
_cell.length_c   1.000
_cell.angle_alpha   90.00
_cell.angle_beta   90.00
_cell.angle_gamma   90.00
#
_symmetry.space_group_name_H-M   'P 1'
#
loop_
_entity.id
_entity.type
_entity.pdbx_description
1 polymer ?
#
loop_
_entity_poly.entity_id
_entity_poly.type
_entity_poly.pdbx_seq_one_letter_code
_entity_poly.pdbx_strand_id
1 'polypeptide(L)'
;MLTMLLLVILAALVFEFINGFHDTANSIATVVATKVLTPTQAVMLAAATNLVGAFSGTAVAKTISSGLVDTGLVTVSSEVLICALTGAIIWNLITWALGLPSSSSHALIGGLCGAALAAGHNNVDVLIWSKTAAVWTENKGILWKVVIPMVSSPIAGFTLGILIMGGLMAIISGMNSAGGILARMARPKWVNAIFGKAQLLSAGYMGFAHGSNDAQKTMGIIALAIFSANSAGTLDQLPNWAEFLRPNGGEKDIDTWIIFTCALVMALGTSVGGWRIIKTLGHKMVKLHPINGFAAETSSATILLTAAHFGMPVSTTHSISTAIMGVGFAKNPHALKLTIIERIIWAWVLTIPAAGGLAWGMVNLLFLLH
;
A
#
# COMPACT_ATOMS: atom_id res chain seq x y z
N MET A 1 -26.56 -15.98 6.15
CA MET A 1 -25.39 -15.92 5.24
C MET A 1 -25.20 -14.53 4.64
N LEU A 2 -26.23 -13.87 4.08
CA LEU A 2 -26.13 -12.47 3.59
C LEU A 2 -25.62 -11.48 4.66
N THR A 3 -26.10 -11.59 5.90
CA THR A 3 -25.63 -10.74 7.00
C THR A 3 -24.12 -10.83 7.21
N MET A 4 -23.54 -12.04 7.11
CA MET A 4 -22.11 -12.22 7.28
C MET A 4 -21.33 -11.59 6.13
N LEU A 5 -21.79 -11.72 4.89
CA LEU A 5 -21.19 -11.05 3.74
C LEU A 5 -21.16 -9.52 3.91
N LEU A 6 -22.27 -8.93 4.37
CA LEU A 6 -22.33 -7.48 4.66
C LEU A 6 -21.36 -7.08 5.76
N LEU A 7 -21.16 -7.93 6.77
CA LEU A 7 -20.15 -7.71 7.81
C LEU A 7 -18.73 -7.82 7.26
N VAL A 8 -18.44 -8.73 6.30
CA VAL A 8 -17.14 -8.75 5.61
C VAL A 8 -16.90 -7.44 4.86
N ILE A 9 -17.90 -6.98 4.10
CA ILE A 9 -17.81 -5.72 3.35
C ILE A 9 -17.56 -4.56 4.32
N LEU A 10 -18.31 -4.48 5.43
CA LEU A 10 -18.08 -3.46 6.45
C LEU A 10 -16.67 -3.55 7.05
N ALA A 11 -16.19 -4.74 7.41
CA ALA A 11 -14.84 -4.93 7.94
C ALA A 11 -13.77 -4.53 6.92
N ALA A 12 -13.99 -4.80 5.62
CA ALA A 12 -13.09 -4.42 4.54
C ALA A 12 -13.05 -2.90 4.37
N LEU A 13 -14.19 -2.21 4.45
CA LEU A 13 -14.25 -0.75 4.42
C LEU A 13 -13.63 -0.12 5.68
N VAL A 14 -13.79 -0.72 6.85
CA VAL A 14 -13.10 -0.29 8.07
C VAL A 14 -11.58 -0.43 7.89
N PHE A 15 -11.12 -1.57 7.35
CA PHE A 15 -9.72 -1.76 7.01
C PHE A 15 -9.22 -0.70 6.02
N GLU A 16 -9.97 -0.41 4.96
CA GLU A 16 -9.61 0.62 3.97
C GLU A 16 -9.53 2.02 4.58
N PHE A 17 -10.48 2.38 5.45
CA PHE A 17 -10.44 3.65 6.16
C PHE A 17 -9.19 3.73 7.05
N ILE A 18 -8.89 2.66 7.78
CA ILE A 18 -7.69 2.56 8.62
C ILE A 18 -6.44 2.68 7.76
N ASN A 19 -6.40 1.99 6.62
CA ASN A 19 -5.29 2.06 5.69
C ASN A 19 -5.08 3.48 5.18
N GLY A 20 -6.15 4.16 4.76
CA GLY A 20 -6.10 5.54 4.29
C GLY A 20 -5.43 6.47 5.29
N PHE A 21 -5.84 6.44 6.57
CA PHE A 21 -5.24 7.32 7.59
C PHE A 21 -3.83 6.86 8.00
N HIS A 22 -3.59 5.55 8.09
CA HIS A 22 -2.31 4.96 8.48
C HIS A 22 -1.22 5.33 7.47
N ASP A 23 -1.50 5.14 6.18
CA ASP A 23 -0.55 5.32 5.09
C ASP A 23 -0.60 6.73 4.50
N THR A 24 -1.45 7.63 5.01
CA THR A 24 -1.39 9.08 4.70
C THR A 24 0.03 9.61 4.88
N ALA A 25 0.74 9.11 5.90
CA ALA A 25 2.11 9.52 6.20
C ALA A 25 3.06 9.29 5.02
N ASN A 26 2.84 8.25 4.23
CA ASN A 26 3.67 7.90 3.08
C ASN A 26 3.54 8.90 1.93
N SER A 27 2.37 9.53 1.79
CA SER A 27 2.12 10.52 0.73
C SER A 27 2.43 11.95 1.15
N ILE A 28 2.36 12.29 2.44
CA ILE A 28 2.46 13.70 2.88
C ILE A 28 3.68 14.04 3.73
N ALA A 29 4.37 13.07 4.34
CA ALA A 29 5.44 13.37 5.29
C ALA A 29 6.58 14.19 4.68
N THR A 30 6.92 13.93 3.42
CA THR A 30 7.98 14.61 2.67
C THR A 30 7.61 16.06 2.35
N VAL A 31 6.43 16.34 1.80
CA VAL A 31 6.00 17.70 1.41
C VAL A 31 5.71 18.60 2.62
N VAL A 32 5.30 18.00 3.74
CA VAL A 32 5.16 18.70 5.03
C VAL A 32 6.52 18.96 5.66
N ALA A 33 7.44 17.99 5.64
CA ALA A 33 8.78 18.16 6.21
C ALA A 33 9.61 19.22 5.47
N THR A 34 9.45 19.34 4.15
CA THR A 34 10.10 20.39 3.34
C THR A 34 9.42 21.75 3.46
N LYS A 35 8.27 21.83 4.14
CA LYS A 35 7.44 23.02 4.31
C LYS A 35 6.94 23.63 2.99
N VAL A 36 6.81 22.81 1.95
CA VAL A 36 6.19 23.24 0.68
C VAL A 36 4.68 23.39 0.85
N LEU A 37 4.05 22.49 1.61
CA LEU A 37 2.65 22.57 1.98
C LEU A 37 2.48 22.59 3.50
N THR A 38 1.43 23.27 3.95
CA THR A 38 0.93 23.08 5.31
C THR A 38 0.34 21.68 5.46
N PRO A 39 0.29 21.13 6.69
CA PRO A 39 -0.29 19.80 6.92
C PRO A 39 -1.69 19.63 6.34
N THR A 40 -2.57 20.62 6.50
CA THR A 40 -3.95 20.57 5.98
C THR A 40 -3.97 20.57 4.45
N GLN A 41 -3.16 21.40 3.79
CA GLN A 41 -3.08 21.40 2.32
C GLN A 41 -2.54 20.06 1.78
N ALA A 42 -1.55 19.48 2.46
CA ALA A 42 -0.98 18.20 2.06
C ALA A 42 -1.99 17.06 2.18
N VAL A 43 -2.80 17.04 3.25
CA VAL A 43 -3.89 16.08 3.43
C VAL A 43 -4.96 16.24 2.34
N MET A 44 -5.38 17.47 2.00
CA MET A 44 -6.35 17.69 0.93
C MET A 44 -5.84 17.21 -0.44
N LEU A 45 -4.58 17.54 -0.76
CA LEU A 45 -3.96 17.07 -2.00
C LEU A 45 -3.89 15.54 -2.05
N ALA A 46 -3.44 14.91 -0.96
CA ALA A 46 -3.33 13.45 -0.86
C ALA A 46 -4.70 12.79 -0.98
N ALA A 47 -5.73 13.26 -0.27
CA ALA A 47 -7.07 12.70 -0.34
C ALA A 47 -7.67 12.81 -1.77
N ALA A 48 -7.52 13.96 -2.42
CA ALA A 48 -8.01 14.17 -3.78
C ALA A 48 -7.28 13.29 -4.81
N THR A 49 -5.95 13.22 -4.72
CA THR A 49 -5.15 12.43 -5.67
C THR A 49 -5.26 10.93 -5.40
N ASN A 50 -5.38 10.50 -4.13
CA ASN A 50 -5.71 9.13 -3.74
C ASN A 50 -7.05 8.69 -4.34
N LEU A 51 -8.09 9.54 -4.23
CA LEU A 51 -9.40 9.28 -4.81
C LEU A 51 -9.30 9.03 -6.31
N VAL A 52 -8.62 9.93 -7.05
CA VAL A 52 -8.43 9.78 -8.50
C VAL A 52 -7.59 8.54 -8.83
N GLY A 53 -6.55 8.27 -8.06
CA GLY A 53 -5.68 7.11 -8.20
C GLY A 53 -6.43 5.79 -8.07
N ALA A 54 -7.39 5.70 -7.15
CA ALA A 54 -8.18 4.49 -6.93
C ALA A 54 -8.96 4.03 -8.17
N PHE A 55 -9.35 4.96 -9.05
CA PHE A 55 -10.06 4.63 -10.30
C PHE A 55 -9.14 4.19 -11.44
N SER A 56 -7.81 4.19 -11.24
CA SER A 56 -6.84 3.99 -12.33
C SER A 56 -6.61 2.52 -12.75
N GLY A 57 -7.10 1.54 -11.99
CA GLY A 57 -6.92 0.13 -12.36
C GLY A 57 -7.51 -0.87 -11.37
N THR A 58 -7.48 -2.15 -11.74
CA THR A 58 -8.00 -3.28 -10.94
C THR A 58 -7.07 -4.49 -10.91
N ALA A 59 -5.86 -4.40 -11.48
CA ALA A 59 -4.92 -5.52 -11.59
C ALA A 59 -4.45 -6.07 -10.23
N VAL A 60 -4.22 -5.21 -9.24
CA VAL A 60 -3.89 -5.61 -7.86
C VAL A 60 -5.10 -6.27 -7.20
N ALA A 61 -6.30 -5.73 -7.42
CA ALA A 61 -7.54 -6.30 -6.89
C ALA A 61 -7.75 -7.74 -7.37
N LYS A 62 -7.54 -7.98 -8.67
CA LYS A 62 -7.59 -9.33 -9.28
C LYS A 62 -6.59 -10.30 -8.66
N THR A 63 -5.41 -9.80 -8.28
CA THR A 63 -4.37 -10.61 -7.64
C THR A 63 -4.74 -10.97 -6.21
N ILE A 64 -5.30 -10.02 -5.44
CA ILE A 64 -5.79 -10.31 -4.09
C ILE A 64 -6.98 -11.26 -4.11
N SER A 65 -7.89 -11.11 -5.09
CA SER A 65 -9.13 -11.92 -5.12
C SER A 65 -8.95 -13.37 -5.56
N SER A 66 -7.95 -13.68 -6.38
CA SER A 66 -7.82 -15.01 -7.00
C SER A 66 -6.38 -15.55 -7.07
N GLY A 67 -5.40 -14.78 -6.60
CA GLY A 67 -3.99 -15.07 -6.81
C GLY A 67 -3.25 -15.66 -5.61
N LEU A 68 -3.86 -15.66 -4.41
CA LEU A 68 -3.16 -15.97 -3.16
C LEU A 68 -3.65 -17.24 -2.45
N VAL A 69 -4.96 -17.48 -2.44
CA VAL A 69 -5.61 -18.62 -1.76
C VAL A 69 -6.31 -19.49 -2.80
N ASP A 70 -6.15 -20.81 -2.68
CA ASP A 70 -6.84 -21.77 -3.54
C ASP A 70 -8.24 -22.06 -3.00
N THR A 71 -9.25 -21.40 -3.59
CA THR A 71 -10.65 -21.55 -3.21
C THR A 71 -11.23 -22.93 -3.57
N GLY A 72 -10.52 -23.77 -4.32
CA GLY A 72 -10.89 -25.17 -4.56
C GLY A 72 -10.48 -26.11 -3.43
N LEU A 73 -9.48 -25.73 -2.63
CA LEU A 73 -8.99 -26.53 -1.49
C LEU A 73 -9.54 -26.05 -0.14
N VAL A 74 -9.96 -24.79 -0.04
CA VAL A 74 -10.55 -24.24 1.18
C VAL A 74 -11.75 -23.35 0.86
N THR A 75 -12.85 -23.56 1.58
CA THR A 75 -13.98 -22.64 1.54
C THR A 75 -13.65 -21.41 2.39
N VAL A 76 -13.29 -20.32 1.74
CA VAL A 76 -13.04 -19.04 2.40
C VAL A 76 -14.38 -18.42 2.79
N SER A 77 -14.90 -18.80 3.96
CA SER A 77 -16.18 -18.31 4.46
C SER A 77 -16.10 -16.83 4.86
N SER A 78 -17.26 -16.20 5.02
CA SER A 78 -17.33 -14.80 5.48
C SER A 78 -16.67 -14.60 6.84
N GLU A 79 -16.81 -15.58 7.74
CA GLU A 79 -16.22 -15.60 9.07
C GLU A 79 -14.67 -15.64 9.00
N VAL A 80 -14.12 -16.44 8.09
CA VAL A 80 -12.67 -16.52 7.85
C VAL A 80 -12.14 -15.18 7.34
N LEU A 81 -12.83 -14.52 6.42
CA LEU A 81 -12.44 -13.19 5.93
C LEU A 81 -12.55 -12.10 7.00
N ILE A 82 -13.56 -12.16 7.88
CA ILE A 82 -13.65 -11.25 9.03
C ILE A 82 -12.45 -11.45 9.96
N CYS A 83 -12.05 -12.70 10.23
CA CYS A 83 -10.86 -12.98 11.04
C CYS A 83 -9.57 -12.46 10.37
N ALA A 84 -9.42 -12.67 9.06
CA ALA A 84 -8.30 -12.14 8.28
C ALA A 84 -8.18 -10.61 8.38
N LEU A 85 -9.29 -9.91 8.12
CA LEU A 85 -9.35 -8.44 8.18
C LEU A 85 -9.14 -7.93 9.60
N THR A 86 -9.73 -8.59 10.61
CA THR A 86 -9.57 -8.19 12.00
C THR A 86 -8.14 -8.35 12.47
N GLY A 87 -7.45 -9.44 12.13
CA GLY A 87 -6.03 -9.62 12.42
C GLY A 87 -5.16 -8.52 11.80
N ALA A 88 -5.44 -8.16 10.55
CA ALA A 88 -4.76 -7.06 9.86
C ALA A 88 -5.06 -5.69 10.50
N ILE A 89 -6.32 -5.41 10.84
CA ILE A 89 -6.77 -4.18 11.51
C ILE A 89 -6.09 -4.03 12.87
N ILE A 90 -6.14 -5.07 13.72
CA ILE A 90 -5.54 -5.05 15.06
C ILE A 90 -4.06 -4.72 14.95
N TRP A 91 -3.34 -5.40 14.04
CA TRP A 91 -1.92 -5.14 13.86
C TRP A 91 -1.64 -3.71 13.40
N ASN A 92 -2.36 -3.21 12.40
CA ASN A 92 -2.23 -1.82 11.92
C ASN A 92 -2.50 -0.79 13.02
N LEU A 93 -3.48 -1.04 13.90
CA LEU A 93 -3.77 -0.15 15.02
C LEU A 93 -2.67 -0.19 16.09
N ILE A 94 -2.09 -1.37 16.36
CA ILE A 94 -0.95 -1.52 17.28
C ILE A 94 0.25 -0.74 16.75
N THR A 95 0.63 -0.93 15.49
CA THR A 95 1.80 -0.27 14.91
C THR A 95 1.61 1.25 14.81
N TRP A 96 0.40 1.70 14.45
CA TRP A 96 0.03 3.11 14.52
C TRP A 96 0.12 3.68 15.94
N ALA A 97 -0.39 2.94 16.94
CA ALA A 97 -0.34 3.36 18.33
C ALA A 97 1.10 3.56 18.82
N LEU A 98 2.00 2.66 18.39
CA LEU A 98 3.44 2.71 18.66
C LEU A 98 4.22 3.68 17.74
N GLY A 99 3.57 4.27 16.73
CA GLY A 99 4.20 5.16 15.75
C GLY A 99 5.25 4.47 14.88
N LEU A 100 5.12 3.15 14.68
CA LEU A 100 5.98 2.33 13.84
C LEU A 100 5.46 2.36 12.40
N PRO A 101 6.30 2.72 11.41
CA PRO A 101 5.90 2.67 10.01
C PRO A 101 5.83 1.21 9.54
N SER A 102 4.65 0.61 9.64
CA SER A 102 4.35 -0.73 9.13
C SER A 102 3.67 -0.68 7.75
N SER A 103 3.55 -1.84 7.12
CA SER A 103 2.92 -2.01 5.81
C SER A 103 1.53 -2.61 5.96
N SER A 104 0.49 -1.84 5.64
CA SER A 104 -0.89 -2.36 5.60
C SER A 104 -1.05 -3.49 4.57
N SER A 105 -0.30 -3.46 3.45
CA SER A 105 -0.28 -4.55 2.47
C SER A 105 0.13 -5.87 3.13
N HIS A 106 1.19 -5.83 3.95
CA HIS A 106 1.73 -7.03 4.58
C HIS A 106 0.83 -7.51 5.73
N ALA A 107 0.18 -6.58 6.43
CA ALA A 107 -0.81 -6.93 7.45
C ALA A 107 -2.01 -7.65 6.80
N LEU A 108 -2.52 -7.14 5.68
CA LEU A 108 -3.63 -7.76 4.94
C LEU A 108 -3.27 -9.14 4.40
N ILE A 109 -2.13 -9.24 3.70
CA ILE A 109 -1.68 -10.52 3.12
C ILE A 109 -1.38 -11.52 4.23
N GLY A 110 -0.73 -11.10 5.31
CA GLY A 110 -0.48 -11.93 6.49
C GLY A 110 -1.78 -12.42 7.11
N GLY A 111 -2.73 -11.54 7.36
CA GLY A 111 -4.06 -11.87 7.89
C GLY A 111 -4.81 -12.86 6.99
N LEU A 112 -4.81 -12.65 5.68
CA LEU A 112 -5.44 -13.55 4.71
C LEU A 112 -4.77 -14.94 4.70
N CYS A 113 -3.44 -14.99 4.65
CA CYS A 113 -2.70 -16.26 4.67
C CYS A 113 -2.91 -17.01 5.98
N GLY A 114 -2.85 -16.31 7.12
CA GLY A 114 -3.05 -16.91 8.44
C GLY A 114 -4.46 -17.47 8.62
N ALA A 115 -5.48 -16.72 8.22
CA ALA A 115 -6.87 -17.18 8.26
C ALA A 115 -7.11 -18.38 7.32
N ALA A 116 -6.58 -18.32 6.09
CA ALA A 116 -6.71 -19.41 5.13
C ALA A 116 -6.01 -20.70 5.61
N LEU A 117 -4.81 -20.59 6.19
CA LEU A 117 -4.11 -21.73 6.78
C LEU A 117 -4.90 -22.36 7.93
N ALA A 118 -5.46 -21.55 8.83
CA ALA A 118 -6.31 -22.06 9.90
C ALA A 118 -7.55 -22.76 9.34
N ALA A 119 -8.23 -22.13 8.38
CA ALA A 119 -9.43 -22.69 7.75
C ALA A 119 -9.15 -23.99 6.97
N GLY A 120 -7.94 -24.12 6.41
CA GLY A 120 -7.44 -25.34 5.78
C GLY A 120 -6.87 -26.37 6.75
N HIS A 121 -7.11 -26.26 8.05
CA HIS A 121 -6.57 -27.14 9.09
C HIS A 121 -5.04 -27.27 9.04
N ASN A 122 -4.35 -26.15 8.82
CA ASN A 122 -2.89 -26.04 8.63
C ASN A 122 -2.33 -26.77 7.41
N ASN A 123 -3.18 -27.13 6.44
CA ASN A 123 -2.70 -27.55 5.13
C ASN A 123 -2.08 -26.33 4.41
N VAL A 124 -0.78 -26.39 4.14
CA VAL A 124 -0.06 -25.31 3.45
C VAL A 124 -0.44 -25.17 1.97
N ASP A 125 -1.02 -26.21 1.37
CA ASP A 125 -1.38 -26.22 -0.04
C ASP A 125 -2.60 -25.34 -0.35
N VAL A 126 -3.35 -24.90 0.67
CA VAL A 126 -4.44 -23.91 0.50
C VAL A 126 -3.91 -22.55 0.04
N LEU A 127 -2.60 -22.30 0.20
CA LEU A 127 -1.94 -21.12 -0.29
C LEU A 127 -1.32 -21.41 -1.66
N ILE A 128 -1.57 -20.52 -2.62
CA ILE A 128 -0.96 -20.62 -3.96
C ILE A 128 0.48 -20.13 -3.84
N TRP A 129 1.44 -21.03 -3.59
CA TRP A 129 2.84 -20.66 -3.39
C TRP A 129 3.50 -20.10 -4.64
N SER A 130 3.40 -20.83 -5.76
CA SER A 130 4.03 -20.46 -7.03
C SER A 130 3.32 -21.12 -8.21
N LYS A 131 2.95 -20.32 -9.21
CA LYS A 131 2.44 -20.81 -10.49
C LYS A 131 3.05 -20.01 -11.62
N THR A 132 3.91 -20.64 -12.39
CA THR A 132 4.62 -20.01 -13.51
C THR A 132 3.76 -19.99 -14.77
N ALA A 133 3.83 -18.88 -15.51
CA ALA A 133 3.23 -18.69 -16.81
C ALA A 133 4.34 -18.58 -17.88
N ALA A 134 3.94 -18.49 -19.15
CA ALA A 134 4.88 -18.29 -20.26
C ALA A 134 5.64 -16.95 -20.15
N VAL A 135 4.97 -15.92 -19.62
CA VAL A 135 5.56 -14.61 -19.35
C VAL A 135 5.64 -14.40 -17.83
N TRP A 136 6.80 -13.99 -17.33
CA TRP A 136 7.04 -13.85 -15.88
C TRP A 136 6.07 -12.86 -15.20
N THR A 137 5.58 -11.86 -15.93
CA THR A 137 4.62 -10.86 -15.43
C THR A 137 3.24 -11.47 -15.13
N GLU A 138 2.91 -12.58 -15.77
CA GLU A 138 1.65 -13.33 -15.60
C GLU A 138 1.76 -14.43 -14.55
N ASN A 139 2.94 -14.64 -13.97
CA ASN A 139 3.12 -15.59 -12.87
C ASN A 139 2.17 -15.27 -11.71
N LYS A 140 1.62 -16.30 -11.09
CA LYS A 140 0.67 -16.21 -9.97
C LYS A 140 1.24 -16.82 -8.71
N GLY A 141 0.59 -16.54 -7.59
CA GLY A 141 0.98 -17.05 -6.28
C GLY A 141 1.80 -16.07 -5.47
N ILE A 142 1.95 -16.43 -4.20
CA ILE A 142 2.59 -15.64 -3.15
C ILE A 142 4.05 -15.32 -3.52
N LEU A 143 4.80 -16.27 -4.09
CA LEU A 143 6.20 -16.03 -4.47
C LEU A 143 6.33 -14.86 -5.46
N TRP A 144 5.57 -14.91 -6.55
CA TRP A 144 5.72 -13.98 -7.67
C TRP A 144 5.01 -12.64 -7.46
N LYS A 145 3.87 -12.66 -6.77
CA LYS A 145 3.05 -11.45 -6.57
C LYS A 145 3.27 -10.76 -5.23
N VAL A 146 3.80 -11.47 -4.22
CA VAL A 146 4.02 -10.91 -2.88
C VAL A 146 5.49 -10.90 -2.51
N VAL A 147 6.17 -12.06 -2.45
CA VAL A 147 7.52 -12.18 -1.90
C VAL A 147 8.55 -11.45 -2.76
N ILE A 148 8.54 -11.67 -4.07
CA ILE A 148 9.47 -10.99 -4.97
C ILE A 148 9.26 -9.47 -4.93
N PRO A 149 8.03 -8.92 -5.14
CA PRO A 149 7.79 -7.48 -5.03
C PRO A 149 8.08 -6.89 -3.65
N MET A 150 7.88 -7.65 -2.57
CA MET A 150 8.19 -7.24 -1.21
C MET A 150 9.67 -6.96 -1.00
N VAL A 151 10.56 -7.73 -1.65
CA VAL A 151 12.02 -7.55 -1.56
C VAL A 151 12.56 -6.67 -2.68
N SER A 152 11.98 -6.73 -3.87
CA SER A 152 12.46 -5.96 -5.03
C SER A 152 12.02 -4.50 -4.98
N SER A 153 10.81 -4.18 -4.50
CA SER A 153 10.33 -2.79 -4.43
C SER A 153 11.13 -1.88 -3.49
N PRO A 154 11.58 -2.31 -2.29
CA PRO A 154 12.42 -1.48 -1.44
C PRO A 154 13.84 -1.31 -2.02
N ILE A 155 14.39 -2.34 -2.66
CA ILE A 155 15.68 -2.24 -3.37
C ILE A 155 15.55 -1.25 -4.53
N ALA A 156 14.49 -1.37 -5.34
CA ALA A 156 14.19 -0.43 -6.42
C ALA A 156 13.98 0.99 -5.89
N GLY A 157 13.30 1.15 -4.74
CA GLY A 157 13.09 2.45 -4.07
C GLY A 157 14.41 3.10 -3.73
N PHE A 158 15.28 2.37 -3.05
CA PHE A 158 16.61 2.82 -2.69
C PHE A 158 17.45 3.18 -3.93
N THR A 159 17.52 2.30 -4.93
CA THR A 159 18.36 2.52 -6.12
C THR A 159 17.81 3.66 -6.98
N LEU A 160 16.51 3.71 -7.24
CA LEU A 160 15.90 4.79 -8.02
C LEU A 160 16.01 6.13 -7.29
N GLY A 161 15.90 6.13 -5.96
CA GLY A 161 16.17 7.32 -5.14
C GLY A 161 17.61 7.83 -5.30
N ILE A 162 18.60 6.92 -5.33
CA ILE A 162 19.99 7.27 -5.61
C ILE A 162 20.16 7.83 -7.01
N LEU A 163 19.59 7.15 -8.02
CA LEU A 163 19.75 7.54 -9.42
C LEU A 163 19.12 8.90 -9.71
N ILE A 164 17.89 9.14 -9.24
CA ILE A 164 17.21 10.43 -9.43
C ILE A 164 17.98 11.53 -8.68
N MET A 165 18.32 11.34 -7.40
CA MET A 165 19.02 12.38 -6.64
C MET A 165 20.43 12.63 -7.20
N GLY A 166 21.18 11.59 -7.53
CA GLY A 166 22.51 11.68 -8.12
C GLY A 166 22.47 12.39 -9.48
N GLY A 167 21.50 12.07 -10.33
CA GLY A 167 21.26 12.76 -11.59
C GLY A 167 20.94 14.24 -11.40
N LEU A 168 20.06 14.57 -10.46
CA LEU A 168 19.74 15.97 -10.13
C LEU A 168 20.96 16.74 -9.60
N MET A 169 21.79 16.12 -8.75
CA MET A 169 23.02 16.73 -8.26
C MET A 169 24.05 16.92 -9.39
N ALA A 170 24.19 15.95 -10.29
CA ALA A 170 25.06 16.06 -11.45
C ALA A 170 24.63 17.20 -12.38
N ILE A 171 23.32 17.35 -12.64
CA ILE A 171 22.76 18.46 -13.42
C ILE A 171 23.06 19.79 -12.74
N ILE A 172 22.79 19.93 -11.44
CA ILE A 172 23.04 21.18 -10.70
C ILE A 172 24.53 21.52 -10.66
N SER A 173 25.39 20.52 -10.47
CA SER A 173 26.84 20.70 -10.51
C SER A 173 27.31 21.13 -11.90
N GLY A 174 26.80 20.50 -12.96
CA GLY A 174 27.10 20.87 -14.35
C GLY A 174 26.64 22.30 -14.68
N MET A 175 25.44 22.69 -14.25
CA MET A 175 24.94 24.07 -14.38
C MET A 175 25.83 25.08 -13.65
N ASN A 176 26.34 24.72 -12.46
CA ASN A 176 27.25 25.58 -11.70
C ASN A 176 28.60 25.75 -12.42
N SER A 177 29.14 24.67 -12.99
CA SER A 177 30.40 24.69 -13.74
C SER A 177 30.30 25.42 -15.09
N ALA A 178 29.13 25.40 -15.75
CA ALA A 178 28.91 26.05 -17.04
C ALA A 178 28.93 27.60 -17.00
N GLY A 179 28.86 28.20 -15.81
CA GLY A 179 28.93 29.64 -15.62
C GLY A 179 27.67 30.41 -16.09
N GLY A 180 27.75 31.75 -16.07
CA GLY A 180 26.70 32.63 -16.58
C GLY A 180 25.34 32.51 -15.88
N ILE A 181 24.26 32.43 -16.67
CA ILE A 181 22.88 32.34 -16.18
C ILE A 181 22.63 30.98 -15.50
N LEU A 182 23.22 29.90 -16.02
CA LEU A 182 23.06 28.54 -15.49
C LEU A 182 23.62 28.43 -14.07
N ALA A 183 24.79 29.02 -13.80
CA ALA A 183 25.35 29.06 -12.46
C ALA A 183 24.50 29.89 -11.48
N ARG A 184 23.79 30.93 -11.95
CA ARG A 184 22.84 31.67 -11.13
C ARG A 184 21.62 30.82 -10.77
N MET A 185 21.12 30.01 -11.71
CA MET A 185 19.99 29.10 -11.49
C MET A 185 20.34 27.91 -10.57
N ALA A 186 21.60 27.46 -10.57
CA ALA A 186 22.10 26.40 -9.69
C ALA A 186 22.18 26.81 -8.20
N ARG A 187 22.02 28.10 -7.89
CA ARG A 187 22.07 28.59 -6.50
C ARG A 187 20.92 28.01 -5.66
N PRO A 188 21.15 27.68 -4.37
CA PRO A 188 20.15 27.05 -3.50
C PRO A 188 18.80 27.76 -3.46
N LYS A 189 18.77 29.10 -3.55
CA LYS A 189 17.54 29.90 -3.60
C LYS A 189 16.63 29.51 -4.77
N TRP A 190 17.20 29.39 -5.97
CA TRP A 190 16.45 29.07 -7.19
C TRP A 190 16.10 27.59 -7.26
N VAL A 191 17.03 26.72 -6.89
CA VAL A 191 16.77 25.28 -6.77
C VAL A 191 15.59 25.03 -5.82
N ASN A 192 15.59 25.62 -4.63
CA ASN A 192 14.48 25.48 -3.69
C ASN A 192 13.16 26.04 -4.24
N ALA A 193 13.18 27.15 -4.99
CA ALA A 193 11.97 27.72 -5.58
C ALA A 193 11.38 26.83 -6.69
N ILE A 194 12.23 26.28 -7.56
CA ILE A 194 11.81 25.38 -8.64
C ILE A 194 11.30 24.06 -8.06
N PHE A 195 12.11 23.42 -7.21
CA PHE A 195 11.74 22.14 -6.62
C PHE A 195 10.63 22.26 -5.58
N GLY A 196 10.40 23.43 -4.99
CA GLY A 196 9.18 23.69 -4.21
C GLY A 196 7.92 23.51 -5.05
N LYS A 197 7.90 24.01 -6.29
CA LYS A 197 6.78 23.81 -7.21
C LYS A 197 6.74 22.40 -7.80
N ALA A 198 7.90 21.84 -8.16
CA ALA A 198 7.98 20.48 -8.69
C ALA A 198 7.54 19.44 -7.64
N GLN A 199 7.85 19.67 -6.36
CA GLN A 199 7.45 18.79 -5.28
C GLN A 199 5.93 18.73 -5.11
N LEU A 200 5.19 19.80 -5.44
CA LEU A 200 3.73 19.76 -5.43
C LEU A 200 3.21 18.70 -6.42
N LEU A 201 3.83 18.60 -7.60
CA LEU A 201 3.46 17.63 -8.62
C LEU A 201 3.88 16.21 -8.21
N SER A 202 5.08 16.02 -7.65
CA SER A 202 5.52 14.69 -7.19
C SER A 202 4.73 14.20 -5.97
N ALA A 203 4.32 15.10 -5.07
CA ALA A 203 3.47 14.74 -3.94
C ALA A 203 2.07 14.31 -4.42
N GLY A 204 1.51 15.02 -5.41
CA GLY A 204 0.26 14.60 -6.06
C GLY A 204 0.42 13.28 -6.82
N TYR A 205 1.55 13.07 -7.48
CA TYR A 205 1.88 11.80 -8.15
C TYR A 205 2.01 10.63 -7.16
N MET A 206 2.64 10.86 -6.00
CA MET A 206 2.72 9.89 -4.91
C MET A 206 1.35 9.57 -4.31
N GLY A 207 0.47 10.56 -4.14
CA GLY A 207 -0.93 10.31 -3.73
C GLY A 207 -1.69 9.50 -4.78
N PHE A 208 -1.61 9.87 -6.06
CA PHE A 208 -2.20 9.08 -7.15
C PHE A 208 -1.69 7.64 -7.18
N ALA A 209 -0.38 7.44 -7.07
CA ALA A 209 0.25 6.11 -7.05
C ALA A 209 -0.16 5.29 -5.82
N HIS A 210 -0.25 5.94 -4.66
CA HIS A 210 -0.75 5.34 -3.43
C HIS A 210 -2.19 4.86 -3.64
N GLY A 211 -3.09 5.72 -4.12
CA GLY A 211 -4.48 5.33 -4.34
C GLY A 211 -4.66 4.23 -5.38
N SER A 212 -3.85 4.25 -6.45
CA SER A 212 -3.82 3.21 -7.47
C SER A 212 -3.43 1.83 -6.92
N ASN A 213 -2.48 1.78 -5.99
CA ASN A 213 -2.02 0.52 -5.42
C ASN A 213 -2.87 0.03 -4.24
N ASP A 214 -3.30 0.94 -3.36
CA ASP A 214 -3.83 0.57 -2.05
C ASP A 214 -5.32 0.29 -2.04
N ALA A 215 -6.15 1.13 -2.65
CA ALA A 215 -7.59 0.89 -2.70
C ALA A 215 -7.93 -0.44 -3.38
N GLN A 216 -7.14 -0.83 -4.38
CA GLN A 216 -7.31 -2.10 -5.09
C GLN A 216 -7.19 -3.32 -4.17
N LYS A 217 -6.45 -3.24 -3.06
CA LYS A 217 -6.29 -4.36 -2.14
C LYS A 217 -7.61 -4.71 -1.47
N THR A 218 -8.32 -3.71 -0.95
CA THR A 218 -9.66 -3.90 -0.36
C THR A 218 -10.69 -4.25 -1.42
N MET A 219 -10.61 -3.65 -2.62
CA MET A 219 -11.46 -4.07 -3.74
C MET A 219 -11.32 -5.58 -4.00
N GLY A 220 -10.11 -6.11 -3.94
CA GLY A 220 -9.85 -7.54 -4.11
C GLY A 220 -10.43 -8.41 -2.99
N ILE A 221 -10.41 -7.95 -1.74
CA ILE A 221 -11.02 -8.68 -0.61
C ILE A 221 -12.55 -8.69 -0.71
N ILE A 222 -13.15 -7.54 -1.05
CA ILE A 222 -14.60 -7.46 -1.25
C ILE A 222 -15.01 -8.35 -2.43
N ALA A 223 -14.26 -8.32 -3.53
CA ALA A 223 -14.51 -9.22 -4.66
C ALA A 223 -14.38 -10.69 -4.26
N LEU A 224 -13.33 -11.07 -3.52
CA LEU A 224 -13.19 -12.43 -2.97
C LEU A 224 -14.40 -12.83 -2.13
N ALA A 225 -14.86 -11.96 -1.22
CA ALA A 225 -16.03 -12.22 -0.39
C ALA A 225 -17.30 -12.46 -1.21
N ILE A 226 -17.55 -11.62 -2.23
CA ILE A 226 -18.72 -11.73 -3.10
C ILE A 226 -18.65 -13.00 -3.94
N PHE A 227 -17.50 -13.32 -4.55
CA PHE A 227 -17.34 -14.53 -5.35
C PHE A 227 -17.49 -15.79 -4.49
N SER A 228 -16.85 -15.84 -3.31
CA SER A 228 -17.02 -16.96 -2.38
C SER A 228 -18.47 -17.11 -1.91
N ALA A 229 -19.18 -16.01 -1.64
CA ALA A 229 -20.60 -16.05 -1.29
C ALA A 229 -21.49 -16.51 -2.46
N ASN A 230 -21.18 -16.08 -3.68
CA ASN A 230 -21.88 -16.51 -4.89
C ASN A 230 -21.73 -18.02 -5.13
N SER A 231 -20.50 -18.53 -5.07
CA SER A 231 -20.20 -19.97 -5.21
C SER A 231 -20.87 -20.82 -4.13
N ALA A 232 -21.09 -20.26 -2.94
CA ALA A 232 -21.81 -20.89 -1.84
C ALA A 232 -23.36 -20.78 -1.95
N GLY A 233 -23.90 -20.22 -3.04
CA GLY A 233 -25.34 -20.02 -3.25
C GLY A 233 -25.97 -18.93 -2.37
N THR A 234 -25.16 -18.12 -1.67
CA THR A 234 -25.66 -17.06 -0.77
C THR A 234 -26.36 -15.92 -1.53
N LEU A 235 -26.05 -15.75 -2.83
CA LEU A 235 -26.58 -14.68 -3.67
C LEU A 235 -27.77 -15.12 -4.57
N ASP A 236 -28.19 -16.38 -4.48
CA ASP A 236 -29.26 -16.95 -5.31
C ASP A 236 -30.63 -16.30 -5.01
N GLN A 237 -30.87 -15.98 -3.74
CA GLN A 237 -32.11 -15.34 -3.27
C GLN A 237 -31.83 -14.01 -2.58
N LEU A 238 -31.45 -13.00 -3.37
CA LEU A 238 -31.24 -11.65 -2.85
C LEU A 238 -32.54 -10.85 -2.81
N PRO A 239 -32.77 -10.06 -1.74
CA PRO A 239 -33.81 -9.05 -1.77
C PRO A 239 -33.46 -7.94 -2.79
N ASN A 240 -34.47 -7.30 -3.37
CA ASN A 240 -34.31 -6.32 -4.46
C ASN A 240 -33.27 -5.21 -4.17
N TRP A 241 -33.17 -4.76 -2.92
CA TRP A 241 -32.22 -3.72 -2.53
C TRP A 241 -30.75 -4.18 -2.57
N ALA A 242 -30.50 -5.49 -2.50
CA ALA A 242 -29.17 -6.10 -2.46
C ALA A 242 -28.76 -6.70 -3.80
N GLU A 243 -29.55 -6.51 -4.85
CA GLU A 243 -29.29 -7.09 -6.19
C GLU A 243 -27.95 -6.60 -6.78
N PHE A 244 -27.51 -5.40 -6.41
CA PHE A 244 -26.20 -4.86 -6.81
C PHE A 244 -25.00 -5.69 -6.32
N LEU A 245 -25.18 -6.57 -5.32
CA LEU A 245 -24.15 -7.50 -4.85
C LEU A 245 -23.92 -8.66 -5.80
N ARG A 246 -24.83 -8.90 -6.75
CA ARG A 246 -24.61 -9.93 -7.77
C ARG A 246 -23.48 -9.47 -8.69
N PRO A 247 -22.44 -10.30 -8.88
CA PRO A 247 -21.36 -9.96 -9.79
C PRO A 247 -21.92 -9.83 -11.21
N ASN A 248 -21.72 -8.68 -11.85
CA ASN A 248 -22.26 -8.39 -13.18
C ASN A 248 -21.31 -8.82 -14.33
N GLY A 249 -20.14 -9.38 -13.99
CA GLY A 249 -19.11 -9.81 -14.93
C GLY A 249 -18.49 -11.16 -14.55
N GLY A 250 -17.41 -11.57 -15.25
CA GLY A 250 -16.70 -12.81 -14.91
C GLY A 250 -15.97 -12.73 -13.56
N GLU A 251 -15.46 -13.86 -13.05
CA GLU A 251 -14.70 -14.01 -11.79
C GLU A 251 -13.54 -13.01 -11.55
N LYS A 252 -13.17 -12.23 -12.56
CA LYS A 252 -12.01 -11.34 -12.55
C LYS A 252 -12.38 -9.88 -12.72
N ASP A 253 -13.65 -9.52 -12.86
CA ASP A 253 -14.05 -8.13 -12.98
C ASP A 253 -14.51 -7.60 -11.63
N ILE A 254 -14.05 -6.39 -11.32
CA ILE A 254 -14.37 -5.71 -10.06
C ILE A 254 -15.49 -4.74 -10.37
N ASP A 255 -16.63 -4.92 -9.70
CA ASP A 255 -17.80 -4.06 -9.93
C ASP A 255 -17.49 -2.60 -9.59
N THR A 256 -18.04 -1.68 -10.39
CA THR A 256 -17.80 -0.24 -10.28
C THR A 256 -18.16 0.33 -8.91
N TRP A 257 -19.18 -0.23 -8.24
CA TRP A 257 -19.55 0.21 -6.89
C TRP A 257 -18.45 -0.11 -5.87
N ILE A 258 -17.78 -1.27 -6.00
CA ILE A 258 -16.65 -1.64 -5.13
C ILE A 258 -15.53 -0.62 -5.32
N ILE A 259 -15.22 -0.27 -6.57
CA ILE A 259 -14.21 0.74 -6.91
C ILE A 259 -14.56 2.08 -6.26
N PHE A 260 -15.79 2.56 -6.47
CA PHE A 260 -16.26 3.85 -5.98
C PHE A 260 -16.27 3.90 -4.44
N THR A 261 -16.80 2.88 -3.77
CA THR A 261 -16.88 2.83 -2.31
C THR A 261 -15.50 2.75 -1.68
N CYS A 262 -14.60 1.88 -2.17
CA CYS A 262 -13.22 1.81 -1.68
C CYS A 262 -12.46 3.13 -1.90
N ALA A 263 -12.61 3.75 -3.08
CA ALA A 263 -11.98 5.02 -3.41
C ALA A 263 -12.41 6.14 -2.43
N LEU A 264 -13.71 6.24 -2.16
CA LEU A 264 -14.26 7.24 -1.26
C LEU A 264 -13.82 7.00 0.19
N VAL A 265 -13.87 5.75 0.65
CA VAL A 265 -13.47 5.37 2.02
C VAL A 265 -11.96 5.59 2.24
N MET A 266 -11.13 5.26 1.25
CA MET A 266 -9.68 5.54 1.29
C MET A 266 -9.41 7.05 1.39
N ALA A 267 -10.10 7.85 0.57
CA ALA A 267 -9.96 9.31 0.58
C ALA A 267 -10.41 9.90 1.92
N LEU A 268 -11.51 9.40 2.48
CA LEU A 268 -11.98 9.79 3.82
C LEU A 268 -10.97 9.43 4.91
N GLY A 269 -10.44 8.20 4.90
CA GLY A 269 -9.37 7.80 5.82
C GLY A 269 -8.15 8.71 5.69
N THR A 270 -7.75 8.99 4.44
CA THR A 270 -6.63 9.90 4.15
C THR A 270 -6.87 11.30 4.72
N SER A 271 -8.12 11.78 4.67
CA SER A 271 -8.48 13.11 5.18
C SER A 271 -8.35 13.27 6.70
N VAL A 272 -8.44 12.17 7.46
CA VAL A 272 -8.24 12.17 8.92
C VAL A 272 -6.75 12.26 9.28
N GLY A 273 -5.91 11.65 8.43
CA GLY A 273 -4.45 11.69 8.51
C GLY A 273 -3.83 10.72 9.52
N GLY A 274 -2.49 10.69 9.52
CA GLY A 274 -1.70 9.69 10.26
C GLY A 274 -0.66 10.33 11.18
N TRP A 275 -1.05 11.31 12.00
CA TRP A 275 -0.12 12.23 12.69
C TRP A 275 0.97 11.55 13.52
N ARG A 276 0.67 10.41 14.14
CA ARG A 276 1.67 9.63 14.91
C ARG A 276 2.79 9.12 13.99
N ILE A 277 2.45 8.58 12.83
CA ILE A 277 3.39 8.03 11.84
C ILE A 277 4.11 9.16 11.08
N ILE A 278 3.40 10.23 10.72
CA ILE A 278 3.98 11.42 10.07
C ILE A 278 5.14 11.99 10.89
N LYS A 279 4.98 12.09 12.22
CA LYS A 279 6.02 12.56 13.13
C LYS A 279 7.26 11.67 13.11
N THR A 280 7.11 10.37 12.88
CA THR A 280 8.23 9.42 12.79
C THR A 280 8.95 9.52 11.43
N LEU A 281 8.22 9.55 10.31
CA LEU A 281 8.81 9.53 8.97
C LEU A 281 9.45 10.86 8.55
N GLY A 282 8.81 12.00 8.85
CA GLY A 282 9.21 13.30 8.30
C GLY A 282 10.44 13.97 8.96
N HIS A 283 10.76 13.65 10.21
CA HIS A 283 11.78 14.38 10.98
C HIS A 283 12.97 13.51 11.43
N LYS A 284 12.82 12.18 11.47
CA LYS A 284 13.81 11.33 12.14
C LYS A 284 14.84 10.71 11.19
N MET A 285 14.50 10.43 9.93
CA MET A 285 15.37 9.71 8.99
C MET A 285 16.43 10.59 8.32
N VAL A 286 16.03 11.66 7.61
CA VAL A 286 16.95 12.58 6.88
C VAL A 286 16.36 14.00 6.88
N LYS A 287 17.20 15.05 6.95
CA LYS A 287 16.73 16.43 6.75
C LYS A 287 16.36 16.64 5.27
N LEU A 288 15.08 16.91 5.01
CA LEU A 288 14.57 17.06 3.65
C LEU A 288 14.52 18.52 3.20
N HIS A 289 15.00 18.75 1.98
CA HIS A 289 14.75 19.96 1.18
C HIS A 289 13.83 19.59 0.02
N PRO A 290 13.16 20.55 -0.63
CA PRO A 290 12.18 20.25 -1.68
C PRO A 290 12.69 19.33 -2.79
N ILE A 291 13.94 19.50 -3.21
CA ILE A 291 14.59 18.63 -4.20
C ILE A 291 14.69 17.16 -3.73
N ASN A 292 14.96 16.93 -2.45
CA ASN A 292 15.03 15.58 -1.89
C ASN A 292 13.64 14.95 -1.86
N GLY A 293 12.62 15.74 -1.49
CA GLY A 293 11.23 15.29 -1.45
C GLY A 293 10.73 14.93 -2.85
N PHE A 294 10.99 15.79 -3.84
CA PHE A 294 10.69 15.53 -5.24
C PHE A 294 11.32 14.23 -5.74
N ALA A 295 12.60 14.02 -5.44
CA ALA A 295 13.30 12.79 -5.84
C ALA A 295 12.67 11.55 -5.19
N ALA A 296 12.46 11.57 -3.88
CA ALA A 296 11.93 10.41 -3.14
C ALA A 296 10.49 10.07 -3.54
N GLU A 297 9.61 11.07 -3.64
CA GLU A 297 8.21 10.91 -4.03
C GLU A 297 8.11 10.38 -5.46
N THR A 298 8.87 10.96 -6.40
CA THR A 298 8.90 10.49 -7.80
C THR A 298 9.37 9.04 -7.89
N SER A 299 10.49 8.69 -7.24
CA SER A 299 10.99 7.31 -7.23
C SER A 299 9.95 6.33 -6.69
N SER A 300 9.38 6.62 -5.51
CA SER A 300 8.42 5.75 -4.86
C SER A 300 7.14 5.60 -5.68
N ALA A 301 6.60 6.70 -6.19
CA ALA A 301 5.38 6.72 -6.99
C ALA A 301 5.53 5.93 -8.30
N THR A 302 6.68 6.04 -8.97
CA THR A 302 6.98 5.24 -10.16
C THR A 302 6.98 3.75 -9.85
N ILE A 303 7.62 3.33 -8.75
CA ILE A 303 7.65 1.91 -8.34
C ILE A 303 6.25 1.39 -8.03
N LEU A 304 5.46 2.17 -7.30
CA LEU A 304 4.08 1.83 -6.96
C LEU A 304 3.21 1.63 -8.19
N LEU A 305 3.25 2.56 -9.15
CA LEU A 305 2.46 2.44 -10.38
C LEU A 305 2.93 1.32 -11.28
N THR A 306 4.25 1.13 -11.41
CA THR A 306 4.78 0.00 -12.20
C THR A 306 4.35 -1.33 -11.59
N ALA A 307 4.46 -1.48 -10.26
CA ALA A 307 4.00 -2.69 -9.58
C ALA A 307 2.49 -2.88 -9.70
N ALA A 308 1.70 -1.82 -9.50
CA ALA A 308 0.25 -1.86 -9.62
C ALA A 308 -0.18 -2.23 -11.05
N HIS A 309 0.53 -1.75 -12.08
CA HIS A 309 0.28 -2.13 -13.47
C HIS A 309 0.43 -3.63 -13.70
N PHE A 310 1.44 -4.27 -13.09
CA PHE A 310 1.63 -5.72 -13.12
C PHE A 310 0.81 -6.50 -12.09
N GLY A 311 -0.11 -5.82 -11.38
CA GLY A 311 -0.96 -6.41 -10.35
C GLY A 311 -0.18 -6.91 -9.13
N MET A 312 1.00 -6.38 -8.87
CA MET A 312 1.84 -6.77 -7.73
C MET A 312 1.50 -5.89 -6.52
N PRO A 313 0.82 -6.40 -5.48
CA PRO A 313 0.54 -5.63 -4.27
C PRO A 313 1.85 -5.30 -3.54
N VAL A 314 2.30 -4.06 -3.64
CA VAL A 314 3.52 -3.58 -2.98
C VAL A 314 3.22 -2.72 -1.76
N SER A 315 4.22 -2.56 -0.90
CA SER A 315 4.13 -1.69 0.28
C SER A 315 4.55 -0.26 -0.07
N THR A 316 3.62 0.68 0.10
CA THR A 316 3.87 2.13 0.00
C THR A 316 4.88 2.57 1.05
N THR A 317 4.73 2.11 2.29
CA THR A 317 5.66 2.37 3.40
C THR A 317 7.08 1.96 3.05
N HIS A 318 7.27 0.77 2.47
CA HIS A 318 8.62 0.32 2.10
C HIS A 318 9.19 1.14 0.94
N SER A 319 8.39 1.37 -0.10
CA SER A 319 8.80 2.11 -1.30
C SER A 319 9.27 3.52 -0.95
N ILE A 320 8.47 4.29 -0.20
CA ILE A 320 8.83 5.67 0.15
C ILE A 320 9.98 5.73 1.17
N SER A 321 9.99 4.84 2.16
CA SER A 321 11.04 4.84 3.18
C SER A 321 12.40 4.54 2.57
N THR A 322 12.47 3.56 1.68
CA THR A 322 13.72 3.22 0.98
C THR A 322 14.11 4.25 -0.07
N ALA A 323 13.15 4.87 -0.77
CA ALA A 323 13.42 6.02 -1.65
C ALA A 323 14.04 7.19 -0.87
N ILE A 324 13.50 7.53 0.30
CA ILE A 324 14.09 8.55 1.20
C ILE A 324 15.51 8.16 1.63
N MET A 325 15.72 6.89 1.99
CA MET A 325 17.06 6.38 2.34
C MET A 325 18.03 6.49 1.16
N GLY A 326 17.61 6.15 -0.05
CA GLY A 326 18.42 6.24 -1.27
C GLY A 326 18.79 7.69 -1.61
N VAL A 327 17.83 8.61 -1.52
CA VAL A 327 18.07 10.05 -1.68
C VAL A 327 19.05 10.57 -0.61
N GLY A 328 18.91 10.10 0.64
CA GLY A 328 19.86 10.41 1.71
C GLY A 328 21.27 9.89 1.42
N PHE A 329 21.36 8.65 0.96
CA PHE A 329 22.61 7.98 0.60
C PHE A 329 23.36 8.72 -0.50
N ALA A 330 22.67 9.11 -1.58
CA ALA A 330 23.27 9.83 -2.71
C ALA A 330 23.92 11.17 -2.30
N LYS A 331 23.39 11.81 -1.25
CA LYS A 331 23.94 13.07 -0.72
C LYS A 331 25.10 12.84 0.23
N ASN A 332 24.89 11.97 1.21
CA ASN A 332 25.89 11.61 2.20
C ASN A 332 25.49 10.28 2.86
N PRO A 333 26.17 9.17 2.55
CA PRO A 333 25.92 7.87 3.17
C PRO A 333 25.96 7.90 4.71
N HIS A 334 26.81 8.73 5.30
CA HIS A 334 26.95 8.86 6.76
C HIS A 334 25.80 9.62 7.43
N ALA A 335 24.92 10.28 6.66
CA ALA A 335 23.75 10.95 7.21
C ALA A 335 22.61 9.98 7.58
N LEU A 336 22.71 8.71 7.18
CA LEU A 336 21.70 7.68 7.47
C LEU A 336 21.83 7.17 8.91
N LYS A 337 20.72 7.23 9.66
CA LYS A 337 20.66 6.71 11.03
C LYS A 337 20.31 5.22 11.02
N LEU A 338 21.34 4.37 11.00
CA LEU A 338 21.19 2.91 10.90
C LEU A 338 20.26 2.32 11.97
N THR A 339 20.31 2.81 13.21
CA THR A 339 19.42 2.35 14.30
C THR A 339 17.93 2.53 13.99
N ILE A 340 17.58 3.59 13.25
CA ILE A 340 16.18 3.83 12.84
C ILE A 340 15.81 2.88 11.70
N ILE A 341 16.73 2.72 10.73
CA ILE A 341 16.53 1.83 9.58
C ILE A 341 16.31 0.39 10.05
N GLU A 342 17.14 -0.09 10.97
CA GLU A 342 17.03 -1.43 11.56
C GLU A 342 15.66 -1.63 12.24
N ARG A 343 15.21 -0.67 13.06
CA ARG A 343 13.91 -0.73 13.72
C ARG A 343 12.74 -0.78 12.72
N ILE A 344 12.86 -0.08 11.60
CA ILE A 344 11.87 -0.08 10.53
C ILE A 344 11.82 -1.46 9.85
N ILE A 345 12.99 -2.03 9.50
CA ILE A 345 13.09 -3.35 8.88
C ILE A 345 12.48 -4.43 9.78
N TRP A 346 12.74 -4.38 11.10
CA TRP A 346 12.11 -5.32 12.04
C TRP A 346 10.59 -5.21 12.07
N ALA A 347 10.04 -4.00 12.04
CA ALA A 347 8.60 -3.80 11.96
C ALA A 347 8.02 -4.41 10.66
N TRP A 348 8.75 -4.33 9.56
CA TRP A 348 8.35 -4.89 8.27
C TRP A 348 8.32 -6.42 8.30
N VAL A 349 9.39 -7.05 8.79
CA VAL A 349 9.51 -8.51 8.89
C VAL A 349 8.44 -9.08 9.84
N LEU A 350 8.19 -8.41 10.97
CA LEU A 350 7.23 -8.87 11.98
C LEU A 350 5.77 -8.74 11.53
N THR A 351 5.47 -7.90 10.55
CA THR A 351 4.07 -7.56 10.19
C THR A 351 3.28 -8.75 9.65
N ILE A 352 3.86 -9.53 8.73
CA ILE A 352 3.20 -10.73 8.17
C ILE A 352 2.90 -11.78 9.24
N PRO A 353 3.89 -12.26 10.04
CA PRO A 353 3.62 -13.29 11.04
C PRO A 353 2.73 -12.80 12.18
N ALA A 354 2.81 -11.52 12.57
CA ALA A 354 1.96 -10.99 13.63
C ALA A 354 0.49 -10.89 13.18
N ALA A 355 0.22 -10.28 12.03
CA ALA A 355 -1.14 -10.19 11.50
C ALA A 355 -1.72 -11.58 11.15
N GLY A 356 -0.91 -12.45 10.56
CA GLY A 356 -1.29 -13.83 10.26
C GLY A 356 -1.54 -14.67 11.50
N GLY A 357 -0.70 -14.56 12.53
CA GLY A 357 -0.89 -15.26 13.80
C GLY A 357 -2.16 -14.82 14.53
N LEU A 358 -2.48 -13.52 14.51
CA LEU A 358 -3.74 -13.00 15.04
C LEU A 358 -4.94 -13.59 14.31
N ALA A 359 -4.94 -13.53 12.97
CA ALA A 359 -6.03 -14.06 12.16
C ALA A 359 -6.19 -15.59 12.30
N TRP A 360 -5.07 -16.32 12.31
CA TRP A 360 -5.04 -17.77 12.53
C TRP A 360 -5.62 -18.15 13.90
N GLY A 361 -5.25 -17.43 14.96
CA GLY A 361 -5.77 -17.65 16.31
C GLY A 361 -7.27 -17.39 16.40
N MET A 362 -7.76 -16.34 15.74
CA MET A 362 -9.19 -16.03 15.68
C MET A 362 -10.02 -17.11 14.97
N VAL A 363 -9.53 -17.65 13.85
CA VAL A 363 -10.22 -18.73 13.13
C VAL A 363 -10.26 -20.00 13.96
N ASN A 364 -9.16 -20.39 14.61
CA ASN A 364 -9.18 -21.57 15.49
C ASN A 364 -10.09 -21.39 16.70
N LEU A 365 -10.14 -20.19 17.28
CA LEU A 365 -11.11 -19.90 18.33
C LEU A 365 -12.55 -20.06 17.83
N LEU A 366 -12.83 -19.61 16.60
CA LEU A 366 -14.14 -19.78 15.98
C LEU A 366 -14.49 -21.27 15.81
N PHE A 367 -13.53 -22.11 15.43
CA PHE A 367 -13.72 -23.57 15.34
C PHE A 367 -13.87 -24.27 16.70
N LEU A 368 -13.40 -23.67 17.80
CA LEU A 368 -13.63 -24.21 19.14
C LEU A 368 -15.00 -23.83 19.71
N LEU A 369 -15.61 -22.76 19.18
CA LEU A 369 -16.91 -22.25 19.62
C LEU A 369 -18.10 -22.86 18.86
N HIS A 370 -17.83 -23.59 17.77
CA HIS A 370 -18.79 -24.38 17.00
C HIS A 370 -18.48 -25.86 17.17
#